data_AF-A0A2E3X224-F1
#
_entry.id   AF-A0A2E3X224-F1
#
_cell.length_a   1.000
_cell.length_b   1.000
_cell.length_c   1.000
_cell.angle_alpha   90.00
_cell.angle_beta   90.00
_cell.angle_gamma   90.00
#
_symmetry.space_group_name_H-M   'P 1'
#
loop_
_entity.id
_entity.type
_entity.pdbx_description
1 polymer ?
#
loop_
_entity_poly.entity_id
_entity_poly.type
_entity_poly.pdbx_seq_one_letter_code
_entity_poly.pdbx_strand_id
1 'polypeptide(L)'
;MVVKSSTKKRLVELGVQEEHAHKLADDANMDAIKQMSVEQVAKKVGIDTDSAELEKIMGIIREQGTRKRTRSRRITISQKAIDDDDIPTGNDRFNALNHELVPHHELLPSEEEATALAPWKLEMPDISGEGTRLAKELLPKILITDPAVQALKEMEETANDELP
;
A
#
# COMPACT_ATOMS: atom_id res chain seq x y z
N MET A 1 3.32 36.14 -18.88
CA MET A 1 2.88 35.16 -17.86
C MET A 1 4.15 34.57 -17.24
N VAL A 2 4.63 35.10 -16.11
CA VAL A 2 5.92 34.71 -15.53
C VAL A 2 5.77 33.36 -14.83
N VAL A 3 6.50 32.35 -15.32
CA VAL A 3 6.50 30.99 -14.75
C VAL A 3 7.03 31.08 -13.33
N LYS A 4 6.13 30.97 -12.34
CA LYS A 4 6.49 31.04 -10.91
C LYS A 4 7.24 29.76 -10.56
N SER A 5 8.55 29.82 -10.30
CA SER A 5 9.27 28.65 -9.79
C SER A 5 8.67 28.25 -8.43
N SER A 6 8.41 26.96 -8.26
CA SER A 6 7.79 26.40 -7.05
C SER A 6 8.62 26.68 -5.81
N THR A 7 9.94 26.74 -5.97
CA THR A 7 10.95 27.11 -4.98
C THR A 7 10.83 28.57 -4.58
N LYS A 8 10.75 29.51 -5.53
CA LYS A 8 10.53 30.93 -5.27
C LYS A 8 9.22 31.16 -4.51
N LYS A 9 8.13 30.53 -4.97
CA LYS A 9 6.82 30.67 -4.31
C LYS A 9 6.88 30.23 -2.85
N ARG A 10 7.54 29.10 -2.57
CA ARG A 10 7.69 28.58 -1.22
C ARG A 10 8.55 29.48 -0.32
N LEU A 11 9.63 30.08 -0.83
CA LEU A 11 10.45 31.01 -0.05
C LEU A 11 9.68 32.30 0.32
N VAL A 12 8.88 32.81 -0.61
CA VAL A 12 8.01 33.98 -0.36
C VAL A 12 6.95 33.67 0.70
N GLU A 13 6.32 32.50 0.62
CA GLU A 13 5.36 32.03 1.64
C GLU A 13 5.99 31.88 3.03
N LEU A 14 7.29 31.57 3.09
CA LEU A 14 8.05 31.44 4.32
C LEU A 14 8.58 32.79 4.86
N GLY A 15 8.26 33.91 4.21
CA GLY A 15 8.60 35.26 4.67
C GLY A 15 9.94 35.79 4.19
N VAL A 16 10.55 35.17 3.16
CA VAL A 16 11.72 35.75 2.45
C VAL A 16 11.23 36.77 1.43
N GLN A 17 11.88 37.94 1.36
CA GLN A 17 11.55 38.98 0.38
C GLN A 17 11.68 38.47 -1.06
N GLU A 18 10.82 38.96 -1.96
CA GLU A 18 10.70 38.43 -3.34
C GLU A 18 11.99 38.53 -4.16
N GLU A 19 12.80 39.57 -3.94
CA GLU A 19 14.08 39.77 -4.61
C GLU A 19 15.12 38.74 -4.18
N HIS A 20 15.21 38.47 -2.88
CA HIS A 20 16.11 37.47 -2.32
C HIS A 20 15.65 36.05 -2.67
N ALA A 21 14.34 35.80 -2.63
CA ALA A 21 13.76 34.52 -3.02
C ALA A 21 14.00 34.22 -4.51
N HIS A 22 14.00 35.22 -5.39
CA HIS A 22 14.35 35.05 -6.80
C HIS A 22 15.82 34.63 -6.97
N LYS A 23 16.75 35.37 -6.37
CA LYS A 23 18.20 35.08 -6.46
C LYS A 23 18.58 33.73 -5.83
N LEU A 24 17.89 33.35 -4.75
CA LEU A 24 18.13 32.07 -4.07
C LEU A 24 17.63 30.88 -4.91
N ALA A 25 16.51 31.06 -5.62
CA ALA A 25 15.80 30.02 -6.36
C ALA A 25 16.17 29.88 -7.84
N ASP A 26 17.03 30.74 -8.38
CA ASP A 26 17.39 30.79 -9.82
C ASP A 26 17.97 29.45 -10.30
N ASP A 27 18.91 28.87 -9.54
CA ASP A 27 19.58 27.60 -9.86
C ASP A 27 19.56 26.58 -8.70
N ALA A 28 18.65 26.73 -7.74
CA ALA A 28 18.62 25.83 -6.57
C ALA A 28 17.21 25.39 -6.17
N ASN A 29 17.10 24.10 -5.86
CA ASN A 29 15.90 23.55 -5.23
C ASN A 29 15.94 23.79 -3.70
N MET A 30 14.80 23.58 -3.03
CA MET A 30 14.71 23.80 -1.58
C MET A 30 15.68 22.95 -0.78
N ASP A 31 15.99 21.74 -1.25
CA ASP A 31 16.91 20.83 -0.56
C ASP A 31 18.36 21.29 -0.68
N ALA A 32 18.76 21.80 -1.85
CA ALA A 32 20.06 22.41 -2.07
C ALA A 32 20.21 23.67 -1.21
N ILE A 33 19.18 24.53 -1.19
CA ILE A 33 19.15 25.77 -0.38
C ILE A 33 19.32 25.45 1.12
N LYS A 34 18.68 24.39 1.61
CA LYS A 34 18.82 23.94 3.01
C LYS A 34 20.21 23.40 3.36
N GLN A 35 20.98 22.97 2.37
CA GLN A 35 22.34 22.47 2.53
C GLN A 35 23.41 23.54 2.30
N MET A 36 23.04 24.75 1.85
CA MET A 36 24.00 25.83 1.62
C MET A 36 24.53 26.37 2.95
N SER A 37 25.82 26.68 2.99
CA SER A 37 26.43 27.38 4.12
C SER A 37 26.02 28.86 4.15
N VAL A 38 26.19 29.52 5.30
CA VAL A 38 25.86 30.94 5.49
C VAL A 38 26.56 31.82 4.43
N GLU A 39 27.83 31.53 4.15
CA GLU A 39 28.66 32.23 3.15
C GLU A 39 28.11 32.06 1.73
N GLN A 40 27.60 30.88 1.39
CA GLN A 40 27.03 30.59 0.08
C GLN A 40 25.67 31.29 -0.12
N VAL A 41 24.86 31.39 0.95
CA VAL A 41 23.61 32.14 0.93
C VAL A 41 23.90 33.64 0.81
N ALA A 42 24.85 34.17 1.60
CA ALA A 42 25.29 35.57 1.51
C ALA A 42 25.73 35.94 0.09
N LYS A 43 26.59 35.10 -0.53
CA LYS A 43 27.09 35.30 -1.89
C LYS A 43 25.98 35.32 -2.95
N LYS A 44 24.93 34.50 -2.79
CA LYS A 44 23.79 34.43 -3.73
C LYS A 44 22.83 35.59 -3.56
N VAL A 45 22.53 35.98 -2.33
CA VAL A 45 21.59 37.06 -2.04
C VAL A 45 22.26 38.44 -2.28
N GLY A 46 23.58 38.50 -2.15
CA GLY A 46 24.41 39.70 -2.36
C GLY A 46 24.40 40.62 -1.14
N ILE A 47 24.33 40.04 0.06
CA ILE A 47 24.29 40.77 1.34
C ILE A 47 25.53 40.38 2.15
N ASP A 48 26.05 41.32 2.93
CA ASP A 48 27.17 41.10 3.85
C ASP A 48 26.84 40.03 4.91
N THR A 49 27.87 39.29 5.33
CA THR A 49 27.78 38.15 6.25
C THR A 49 27.25 38.52 7.63
N ASP A 50 27.36 39.79 8.02
CA ASP A 50 27.03 40.29 9.36
C ASP A 50 25.66 41.01 9.39
N SER A 51 24.88 40.88 8.31
CA SER A 51 23.56 41.50 8.22
C SER A 51 22.49 40.73 8.99
N ALA A 52 21.65 41.46 9.74
CA ALA A 52 20.49 40.90 10.44
C ALA A 52 19.48 40.24 9.47
N GLU A 53 19.48 40.67 8.19
CA GLU A 53 18.63 40.10 7.14
C GLU A 53 19.08 38.69 6.75
N LEU A 54 20.40 38.45 6.68
CA LEU A 54 20.95 37.12 6.40
C LEU A 54 20.65 36.14 7.55
N GLU A 55 20.78 36.58 8.80
CA GLU A 55 20.42 35.76 9.96
C GLU A 55 18.95 35.37 9.94
N LYS A 56 18.06 36.29 9.57
CA LYS A 56 16.62 36.03 9.43
C LYS A 56 16.33 35.00 8.33
N ILE A 57 16.97 35.13 7.16
CA ILE A 57 16.82 34.17 6.05
C ILE A 57 17.35 32.79 6.45
N MET A 58 18.51 32.72 7.11
CA MET A 58 19.07 31.47 7.60
C MET A 58 18.23 30.84 8.70
N GLY A 59 17.62 31.63 9.57
CA GLY A 59 16.67 31.18 10.59
C GLY A 59 15.46 30.48 9.96
N ILE A 60 14.84 31.12 8.96
CA ILE A 60 13.70 30.57 8.21
C ILE A 60 14.09 29.26 7.48
N ILE A 61 15.28 29.21 6.87
CA ILE A 61 15.76 28.02 6.15
C ILE A 61 16.02 26.86 7.12
N ARG A 62 16.62 27.12 8.29
CA ARG A 62 16.93 26.12 9.32
C ARG A 62 15.68 25.60 10.03
N GLU A 63 14.70 26.46 10.27
CA GLU A 63 13.41 26.08 10.87
C GLU A 63 12.64 25.07 9.99
N GLN A 64 12.84 25.13 8.67
CA GLN A 64 12.31 24.16 7.71
C GLN A 64 13.05 22.82 7.71
N GLY A 65 13.59 22.41 8.87
CA GLY A 65 14.51 21.32 9.10
C GLY A 65 14.33 20.12 8.17
N THR A 66 15.44 19.46 7.83
CA THR A 66 15.44 18.28 6.98
C THR A 66 14.63 17.18 7.66
N ARG A 67 13.32 17.13 7.37
CA ARG A 67 12.53 15.92 7.57
C ARG A 67 13.22 14.89 6.70
N LYS A 68 14.10 14.10 7.31
CA LYS A 68 14.62 12.89 6.70
C LYS A 68 13.38 12.09 6.36
N ARG A 69 12.93 12.17 5.10
CA ARG A 69 12.11 11.13 4.55
C ARG A 69 12.98 9.90 4.69
N THR A 70 12.67 9.07 5.68
CA THR A 70 13.08 7.67 5.69
C THR A 70 12.90 7.21 4.27
N ARG A 71 14.00 6.86 3.57
CA ARG A 71 13.90 6.31 2.22
C ARG A 71 13.03 5.08 2.38
N SER A 72 11.74 5.17 2.09
CA SER A 72 10.91 4.00 1.91
C SER A 72 11.58 3.29 0.73
N ARG A 73 12.31 2.21 1.01
CA ARG A 73 12.56 1.21 -0.04
C ARG A 73 11.18 0.97 -0.63
N ARG A 74 11.07 1.04 -1.96
CA ARG A 74 9.89 0.52 -2.65
C ARG A 74 9.89 -0.98 -2.35
N ILE A 75 9.27 -1.36 -1.24
CA ILE A 75 8.91 -2.72 -0.95
C ILE A 75 7.72 -2.93 -1.87
N THR A 76 7.89 -3.80 -2.86
CA THR A 76 6.76 -4.36 -3.58
C THR A 76 6.04 -5.25 -2.58
N ILE A 77 5.20 -4.65 -1.74
CA ILE A 77 4.27 -5.39 -0.89
C ILE A 77 3.29 -6.01 -1.87
N SER A 78 3.22 -7.35 -1.89
CA SER A 78 2.22 -8.06 -2.68
C SER A 78 0.84 -7.65 -2.18
N GLN A 79 -0.15 -7.57 -3.07
CA GLN A 79 -1.53 -7.24 -2.69
C GLN A 79 -2.01 -8.12 -1.51
N LYS A 80 -1.62 -9.40 -1.52
CA LYS A 80 -1.90 -10.37 -0.45
C LYS A 80 -1.40 -9.93 0.94
N ALA A 81 -0.23 -9.30 1.02
CA ALA A 81 0.31 -8.84 2.30
C ALA A 81 -0.41 -7.59 2.84
N ILE A 82 -1.03 -6.78 1.97
CA ILE A 82 -1.90 -5.66 2.39
C ILE A 82 -3.22 -6.22 2.94
N ASP A 83 -3.75 -7.25 2.29
CA ASP A 83 -5.01 -7.89 2.70
C ASP A 83 -4.85 -8.62 4.05
N ASP A 84 -3.68 -9.22 4.34
CA ASP A 84 -3.36 -9.87 5.62
C ASP A 84 -3.17 -8.85 6.77
N ASP A 85 -2.61 -7.67 6.49
CA ASP A 85 -2.38 -6.59 7.48
C ASP A 85 -3.68 -5.89 7.93
N ASP A 86 -4.75 -5.97 7.13
CA ASP A 86 -6.07 -5.35 7.42
C ASP A 86 -6.99 -6.27 8.24
N ILE A 87 -6.60 -7.52 8.53
CA ILE A 87 -7.40 -8.42 9.37
C ILE A 87 -7.16 -8.08 10.85
N PRO A 88 -8.17 -7.60 11.59
CA PRO A 88 -8.01 -7.29 13.01
C PRO A 88 -7.67 -8.57 13.79
N THR A 89 -6.43 -8.68 14.27
CA THR A 89 -6.00 -9.81 15.11
C THR A 89 -6.46 -9.58 16.54
N GLY A 90 -7.69 -10.02 16.84
CA GLY A 90 -8.21 -10.04 18.21
C GLY A 90 -7.41 -10.99 19.12
N ASN A 91 -7.39 -10.70 20.43
CA ASN A 91 -6.71 -11.53 21.43
C ASN A 91 -7.32 -12.95 21.56
N ASP A 92 -8.62 -13.09 21.28
CA ASP A 92 -9.33 -14.37 21.31
C ASP A 92 -9.74 -14.75 19.88
N ARG A 93 -9.18 -15.84 19.34
CA ARG A 93 -9.59 -16.40 18.05
C ARG A 93 -10.84 -17.26 18.25
N PHE A 94 -11.99 -16.79 17.76
CA PHE A 94 -13.23 -17.57 17.73
C PHE A 94 -13.26 -18.45 16.47
N ASN A 95 -13.41 -19.76 16.65
CA ASN A 95 -13.65 -20.66 15.52
C ASN A 95 -15.12 -20.56 15.09
N ALA A 96 -15.36 -20.02 13.89
CA ALA A 96 -16.68 -19.88 13.30
C ALA A 96 -17.44 -21.22 13.21
N LEU A 97 -16.73 -22.34 13.03
CA LEU A 97 -17.31 -23.68 12.93
C LEU A 97 -17.96 -24.18 14.24
N ASN A 98 -17.64 -23.56 15.38
CA ASN A 98 -18.18 -23.96 16.69
C ASN A 98 -19.51 -23.26 17.03
N HIS A 99 -20.05 -22.44 16.13
CA HIS A 99 -21.28 -21.70 16.38
C HIS A 99 -22.52 -22.55 16.05
N GLU A 100 -23.57 -22.51 16.88
CA GLU A 100 -24.80 -23.32 16.73
C GLU A 100 -25.49 -23.14 15.36
N LEU A 101 -25.45 -21.92 14.82
CA LEU A 101 -26.04 -21.60 13.51
C LEU A 101 -25.19 -22.03 12.31
N VAL A 102 -23.94 -22.45 12.53
CA VAL A 102 -23.04 -22.86 11.44
C VAL A 102 -23.16 -24.38 11.28
N PRO A 103 -23.68 -24.87 10.14
CA PRO A 103 -23.78 -26.30 9.92
C PRO A 103 -22.40 -26.93 9.79
N HIS A 104 -22.34 -28.25 9.96
CA HIS A 104 -21.12 -29.01 9.69
C HIS A 104 -20.87 -29.09 8.17
N HIS A 105 -19.64 -28.81 7.78
CA HIS A 105 -19.17 -28.86 6.40
C HIS A 105 -18.09 -29.94 6.29
N GLU A 106 -18.09 -30.67 5.18
CA GLU A 106 -17.10 -31.71 4.86
C GLU A 106 -16.55 -31.47 3.45
N LEU A 107 -15.25 -31.68 3.28
CA LEU A 107 -14.60 -31.57 1.98
C LEU A 107 -14.86 -32.85 1.18
N LEU A 108 -15.26 -32.69 -0.08
CA LEU A 108 -15.50 -33.80 -0.98
C LEU A 108 -14.30 -33.99 -1.91
N PRO A 109 -13.67 -35.18 -1.94
CA PRO A 109 -12.59 -35.48 -2.88
C PRO A 109 -13.06 -35.39 -4.34
N SER A 110 -12.18 -34.93 -5.23
CA SER A 110 -12.48 -34.76 -6.66
C SER A 110 -12.94 -36.05 -7.35
N GLU A 111 -12.44 -37.21 -6.90
CA GLU A 111 -12.82 -38.52 -7.43
C GLU A 111 -14.25 -38.92 -7.08
N GLU A 112 -14.78 -38.42 -5.96
CA GLU A 112 -16.10 -38.77 -5.43
C GLU A 112 -17.19 -37.76 -5.86
N GLU A 113 -16.81 -36.59 -6.37
CA GLU A 113 -17.72 -35.52 -6.80
C GLU A 113 -18.80 -36.01 -7.77
N ALA A 114 -18.42 -36.80 -8.77
CA ALA A 114 -19.36 -37.30 -9.79
C ALA A 114 -20.44 -38.21 -9.16
N THR A 115 -20.02 -39.09 -8.24
CA THR A 115 -20.92 -40.01 -7.54
C THR A 115 -21.86 -39.25 -6.60
N ALA A 116 -21.33 -38.34 -5.79
CA ALA A 116 -22.13 -37.57 -4.82
C ALA A 116 -23.16 -36.66 -5.50
N LEU A 117 -22.81 -36.11 -6.67
CA LEU A 117 -23.67 -35.20 -7.44
C LEU A 117 -24.54 -35.90 -8.49
N ALA A 118 -24.42 -37.21 -8.66
CA ALA A 118 -25.25 -38.01 -9.56
C ALA A 118 -26.77 -37.78 -9.38
N PRO A 119 -27.33 -37.64 -8.16
CA PRO A 119 -28.76 -37.38 -7.97
C PRO A 119 -29.25 -36.09 -8.64
N TRP A 120 -28.36 -35.11 -8.81
CA TRP A 120 -28.66 -33.79 -9.37
C TRP A 120 -28.54 -33.72 -10.89
N LYS A 121 -28.10 -34.80 -11.55
CA LYS A 121 -28.01 -34.92 -13.01
C LYS A 121 -27.24 -33.76 -13.66
N LEU A 122 -26.07 -33.46 -13.10
CA LEU A 122 -25.21 -32.35 -13.54
C LEU A 122 -24.21 -32.75 -14.64
N GLU A 123 -24.24 -33.98 -15.12
CA GLU A 123 -23.37 -34.42 -16.21
C GLU A 123 -23.85 -33.84 -17.55
N MET A 124 -22.96 -33.14 -18.24
CA MET A 124 -23.20 -32.56 -19.56
C MET A 124 -22.11 -33.02 -20.54
N PRO A 125 -22.41 -33.05 -21.86
CA PRO A 125 -21.36 -33.28 -22.85
C PRO A 125 -20.32 -32.18 -22.76
N ASP A 126 -19.05 -32.56 -22.84
CA ASP A 126 -17.98 -31.57 -22.84
C ASP A 126 -18.00 -30.72 -24.12
N ILE A 127 -17.51 -29.48 -24.02
CA ILE A 127 -17.45 -28.54 -25.15
C ILE A 127 -16.51 -29.05 -26.26
N SER A 128 -15.50 -29.84 -25.88
CA SER A 128 -14.57 -30.49 -26.81
C SER A 128 -15.20 -31.66 -27.58
N GLY A 129 -16.38 -32.14 -27.15
CA GLY A 129 -17.05 -33.31 -27.73
C GLY A 129 -16.46 -34.66 -27.30
N GLU A 130 -15.40 -34.66 -26.50
CA GLU A 130 -14.82 -35.87 -25.89
C GLU A 130 -15.18 -35.92 -24.40
N GLY A 131 -16.11 -36.81 -24.04
CA GLY A 131 -16.43 -37.14 -22.65
C GLY A 131 -17.58 -36.34 -22.02
N THR A 132 -17.82 -36.62 -20.74
CA THR A 132 -18.80 -35.95 -19.89
C THR A 132 -18.09 -35.03 -18.90
N ARG A 133 -18.63 -33.82 -18.72
CA ARG A 133 -18.18 -32.85 -17.72
C ARG A 133 -19.27 -32.65 -16.67
N LEU A 134 -18.85 -32.36 -15.44
CA LEU A 134 -19.77 -31.97 -14.38
C LEU A 134 -20.06 -30.46 -14.47
N ALA A 135 -21.35 -30.09 -14.51
CA ALA A 135 -21.82 -28.72 -14.58
C ALA A 135 -21.76 -27.99 -13.22
N LYS A 136 -20.55 -27.81 -12.69
CA LYS A 136 -20.31 -27.14 -11.39
C LYS A 136 -20.87 -25.71 -11.33
N GLU A 137 -21.03 -25.06 -12.49
CA GLU A 137 -21.60 -23.71 -12.61
C GLU A 137 -23.05 -23.59 -12.13
N LEU A 138 -23.78 -24.70 -12.07
CA LEU A 138 -25.18 -24.76 -11.63
C LEU A 138 -25.33 -24.94 -10.12
N LEU A 139 -24.25 -25.25 -9.42
CA LEU A 139 -24.27 -25.42 -7.97
C LEU A 139 -24.31 -24.07 -7.24
N PRO A 140 -24.91 -24.02 -6.03
CA PRO A 140 -24.81 -22.85 -5.16
C PRO A 140 -23.34 -22.49 -4.91
N LYS A 141 -23.02 -21.20 -5.05
CA LYS A 141 -21.66 -20.68 -4.86
C LYS A 141 -21.52 -20.08 -3.47
N ILE A 142 -20.40 -20.37 -2.84
CA ILE A 142 -19.97 -19.76 -1.59
C ILE A 142 -18.79 -18.83 -1.87
N LEU A 143 -18.69 -17.73 -1.13
CA LEU A 143 -17.60 -16.77 -1.30
C LEU A 143 -16.32 -17.32 -0.67
N ILE A 144 -15.18 -17.06 -1.30
CA ILE A 144 -13.89 -17.47 -0.73
C ILE A 144 -13.58 -16.73 0.57
N THR A 145 -14.11 -15.52 0.76
CA THR A 145 -13.95 -14.73 1.99
C THR A 145 -14.93 -15.11 3.09
N ASP A 146 -15.70 -16.19 2.92
CA ASP A 146 -16.60 -16.69 3.96
C ASP A 146 -15.79 -17.23 5.16
N PRO A 147 -16.15 -16.90 6.41
CA PRO A 147 -15.41 -17.35 7.59
C PRO A 147 -15.31 -18.87 7.77
N ALA A 148 -16.36 -19.63 7.42
CA ALA A 148 -16.34 -21.09 7.53
C ALA A 148 -15.42 -21.71 6.46
N VAL A 149 -15.44 -21.15 5.24
CA VAL A 149 -14.56 -21.56 4.14
C VAL A 149 -13.09 -21.29 4.47
N GLN A 150 -12.78 -20.10 5.01
CA GLN A 150 -11.42 -19.76 5.42
C GLN A 150 -10.92 -20.68 6.53
N ALA A 151 -11.74 -20.95 7.55
CA ALA A 151 -11.36 -21.87 8.63
C ALA A 151 -11.05 -23.29 8.11
N LEU A 152 -11.89 -23.84 7.22
CA LEU A 152 -11.64 -25.16 6.63
C LEU A 152 -10.38 -25.19 5.76
N LYS A 153 -10.18 -24.12 4.98
CA LYS A 153 -9.00 -23.98 4.13
C LYS A 153 -7.72 -23.92 4.96
N GLU A 154 -7.68 -23.09 6.00
CA GLU A 154 -6.53 -22.98 6.90
C GLU A 154 -6.22 -24.32 7.58
N MET A 155 -7.25 -25.06 8.02
CA MET A 155 -7.10 -26.39 8.62
C MET A 155 -6.48 -27.41 7.65
N GLU A 156 -6.92 -27.42 6.39
CA GLU A 156 -6.39 -28.32 5.36
C GLU A 156 -4.97 -27.94 4.95
N GLU A 157 -4.69 -26.64 4.78
CA GLU A 157 -3.34 -26.13 4.48
C GLU A 157 -2.36 -26.41 5.62
N THR A 158 -2.79 -26.36 6.88
CA THR A 158 -1.94 -26.75 8.02
C THR A 158 -1.71 -28.25 8.13
N ALA A 159 -2.62 -29.08 7.62
CA ALA A 159 -2.44 -30.53 7.60
C ALA A 159 -1.52 -30.98 6.45
N ASN A 160 -1.41 -30.18 5.38
CA ASN A 160 -0.61 -30.49 4.21
C ASN A 160 0.81 -29.92 4.31
N ASP A 161 1.72 -30.72 4.86
CA ASP A 161 3.15 -30.38 5.04
C ASP A 161 3.91 -30.09 3.72
N GLU A 162 3.32 -30.39 2.55
CA GLU A 162 3.93 -30.12 1.23
C GLU A 162 3.70 -28.69 0.73
N LEU A 163 2.81 -27.93 1.39
CA LEU A 163 2.57 -26.52 1.10
C LEU A 163 3.44 -25.63 2.01
N PRO A 164 4.08 -24.58 1.47
CA PRO A 164 5.04 -23.74 2.20
C PRO A 164 4.42 -22.84 3.29
#